data_AF-A0A3S1FBZ6-F1
#
_entry.id   AF-A0A3S1FBZ6-F1
#
_cell.length_a   1.000
_cell.length_b   1.000
_cell.length_c   1.000
_cell.angle_alpha   90.00
_cell.angle_beta   90.00
_cell.angle_gamma   90.00
#
_symmetry.space_group_name_H-M   'P 1'
#
loop_
_entity.id
_entity.type
_entity.pdbx_description
1 polymer ?
#
loop_
_entity_poly.entity_id
_entity_poly.type
_entity_poly.pdbx_seq_one_letter_code
_entity_poly.pdbx_strand_id
1 'polypeptide(L)'
;LMRLSAPLAESLAPRQTVSSLIEQRDADISDLIVTLGNRVGEEKLYRFTPVASDVPERSFRRVAAASAETGDAWPDHWPRPARLFTVPEPIEAIALLPDHPPASFTWKGIRRRIKRADGPERVFGEWWKRDAELTAVRDYFQVEDEAGERFWIYRAGDGEDTATGSHRWFLHGIFG
;
A
#
# COMPACT_ATOMS: atom_id res chain seq x y z
N LEU A 1 -54.41 2.73 -0.78
CA LEU A 1 -54.04 3.92 -1.58
C LEU A 1 -52.61 4.29 -1.22
N MET A 2 -51.64 4.00 -2.09
CA MET A 2 -50.23 4.31 -1.86
C MET A 2 -49.94 5.72 -2.37
N ARG A 3 -49.34 6.56 -1.53
CA ARG A 3 -49.02 7.95 -1.86
C ARG A 3 -47.51 8.13 -1.71
N LEU A 4 -46.85 8.46 -2.82
CA LEU A 4 -45.43 8.80 -2.84
C LEU A 4 -45.26 10.31 -2.62
N SER A 5 -44.22 10.67 -1.88
CA SER A 5 -43.82 12.05 -1.61
C SER A 5 -42.32 12.17 -1.81
N ALA A 6 -41.89 13.17 -2.58
CA ALA A 6 -40.48 13.48 -2.81
C ALA A 6 -40.13 14.77 -2.05
N PRO A 7 -39.53 14.67 -0.85
CA PRO A 7 -39.26 15.83 0.00
C PRO A 7 -38.11 16.72 -0.51
N LEU A 8 -37.31 16.23 -1.45
CA LEU A 8 -36.23 16.98 -2.09
C LEU A 8 -36.11 16.52 -3.55
N ALA A 9 -36.00 17.47 -4.47
CA ALA A 9 -35.74 17.22 -5.88
C ALA A 9 -34.72 18.25 -6.38
N GLU A 10 -33.75 17.80 -7.15
CA GLU A 10 -32.75 18.65 -7.80
C GLU A 10 -33.01 18.73 -9.31
N SER A 11 -32.42 19.75 -9.96
CA SER A 11 -32.62 19.96 -11.38
C SER A 11 -31.86 18.89 -12.18
N LEU A 12 -32.60 18.04 -12.88
CA LEU A 12 -32.04 17.00 -13.72
C LEU A 12 -31.70 17.58 -15.10
N ALA A 13 -30.42 17.90 -15.31
CA ALA A 13 -29.95 18.25 -16.66
C ALA A 13 -29.98 17.00 -17.56
N PRO A 14 -30.36 17.12 -18.85
CA PRO A 14 -30.29 16.01 -19.78
C PRO A 14 -28.83 15.53 -19.89
N ARG A 15 -28.59 14.32 -19.38
CA ARG A 15 -27.32 13.61 -19.50
C ARG A 15 -27.57 12.37 -20.34
N GLN A 16 -26.74 12.15 -21.35
CA GLN A 16 -26.78 10.90 -22.10
C GLN A 16 -26.33 9.77 -21.17
N THR A 17 -27.29 9.01 -20.67
CA THR A 17 -27.02 7.77 -19.94
C THR A 17 -26.83 6.66 -20.96
N VAL A 18 -25.74 5.89 -20.83
CA VAL A 18 -25.54 4.70 -21.66
C VAL A 18 -26.67 3.72 -21.34
N SER A 19 -27.41 3.30 -22.37
CA SER A 19 -28.43 2.26 -22.26
C SER A 19 -27.81 0.98 -21.69
N SER A 20 -28.47 0.32 -20.73
CA SER A 20 -28.00 -0.94 -20.10
C SER A 20 -27.90 -2.14 -21.05
N LEU A 21 -28.16 -1.94 -22.34
CA LEU A 21 -28.05 -2.92 -23.43
C LEU A 21 -26.75 -2.80 -24.24
N ILE A 22 -25.90 -1.83 -23.91
CA ILE A 22 -24.57 -1.66 -24.49
C ILE A 22 -23.59 -1.96 -23.36
N GLU A 23 -22.69 -2.93 -23.56
CA GLU A 23 -21.56 -3.15 -22.65
C GLU A 23 -20.96 -1.79 -22.30
N GLN A 24 -20.76 -1.54 -21.01
CA GLN A 24 -20.07 -0.35 -20.54
C GLN A 24 -18.73 -0.30 -21.30
N ARG A 25 -18.61 0.62 -22.26
CA ARG A 25 -17.33 0.83 -22.94
C ARG A 25 -16.32 1.12 -21.86
N ASP A 26 -15.27 0.31 -21.80
CA ASP A 26 -14.12 0.62 -20.98
C ASP A 26 -13.72 2.06 -21.26
N ALA A 27 -13.48 2.81 -20.19
CA ALA A 27 -13.08 4.20 -20.32
C ALA A 27 -11.72 4.25 -21.03
N ASP A 28 -11.73 4.51 -22.33
CA ASP A 28 -10.51 4.72 -23.11
C ASP A 28 -9.90 6.06 -22.70
N ILE A 29 -8.82 5.99 -21.93
CA ILE A 29 -8.08 7.15 -21.43
C ILE A 29 -6.91 7.53 -22.35
N SER A 30 -6.78 6.93 -23.54
CA SER A 30 -5.65 7.17 -24.46
C SER A 30 -5.51 8.64 -24.84
N ASP A 31 -6.62 9.30 -25.18
CA ASP A 31 -6.62 10.73 -25.52
C ASP A 31 -6.18 11.61 -24.34
N LEU A 32 -6.53 11.21 -23.12
CA LEU A 32 -6.11 11.90 -21.91
C LEU A 32 -4.61 11.73 -21.68
N ILE A 33 -4.07 10.51 -21.86
CA ILE A 33 -2.64 10.23 -21.75
C ILE A 33 -1.86 11.07 -22.75
N VAL A 34 -2.31 11.15 -24.01
CA VAL A 34 -1.68 11.98 -25.05
C VAL A 34 -1.74 13.46 -24.67
N THR A 35 -2.90 13.95 -24.25
CA THR A 35 -3.08 15.36 -23.88
C THR A 35 -2.19 15.76 -22.70
N LEU A 36 -2.13 14.92 -21.66
CA LEU A 36 -1.26 15.16 -20.51
C LEU A 36 0.21 15.04 -20.88
N GLY A 37 0.59 14.03 -21.66
CA GLY A 37 1.95 13.83 -22.15
C GLY A 37 2.47 15.04 -22.91
N ASN A 38 1.67 15.60 -23.82
CA ASN A 38 2.01 16.82 -24.57
C ASN A 38 2.18 18.06 -23.66
N ARG A 39 1.51 18.10 -22.50
CA ARG A 39 1.54 19.24 -21.59
C ARG A 39 2.67 19.17 -20.55
N VAL A 40 2.91 18.00 -19.96
CA VAL A 40 3.88 17.84 -18.86
C VAL A 40 5.16 17.11 -19.29
N GLY A 41 5.20 16.62 -20.54
CA GLY A 41 6.26 15.76 -21.07
C GLY A 41 6.00 14.28 -20.81
N GLU A 42 6.28 13.43 -21.80
CA GLU A 42 6.03 11.98 -21.74
C GLU A 42 6.75 11.31 -20.55
N GLU A 43 7.97 11.75 -20.23
CA GLU A 43 8.78 11.25 -19.10
C GLU A 43 8.18 11.55 -17.71
N LYS A 44 7.24 12.51 -17.62
CA LYS A 44 6.58 12.89 -16.38
C LYS A 44 5.27 12.15 -16.16
N LEU A 45 4.77 11.43 -17.17
CA LEU A 45 3.53 10.67 -17.11
C LEU A 45 3.81 9.17 -17.13
N TYR A 46 3.49 8.49 -16.03
CA TYR A 46 3.81 7.08 -15.85
C TYR A 46 2.75 6.37 -15.00
N ARG A 47 2.78 5.05 -15.05
CA ARG A 47 2.03 4.19 -14.13
C ARG A 47 2.96 3.20 -13.42
N PHE A 48 2.45 2.56 -12.37
CA PHE A 48 3.14 1.47 -11.70
C PHE A 48 2.54 0.13 -12.12
N THR A 49 3.39 -0.89 -12.21
CA THR A 49 2.99 -2.28 -12.45
C THR A 49 3.62 -3.16 -11.38
N PRO A 50 2.95 -4.23 -10.92
CA PRO A 50 3.52 -5.15 -9.96
C PRO A 50 4.76 -5.84 -10.53
N VAL A 51 5.65 -6.26 -9.63
CA VAL A 51 6.84 -7.06 -9.91
C VAL A 51 6.86 -8.19 -8.89
N ALA A 52 7.17 -9.41 -9.33
CA ALA A 52 7.27 -10.58 -8.48
C ALA A 52 8.48 -10.47 -7.52
N SER A 53 8.30 -9.71 -6.45
CA SER A 53 9.25 -9.51 -5.36
C SER A 53 8.47 -9.32 -4.07
N ASP A 54 8.86 -10.06 -3.03
CA ASP A 54 8.26 -9.92 -1.71
C ASP A 54 8.73 -8.64 -1.01
N VAL A 55 9.90 -8.12 -1.40
CA VAL A 55 10.46 -6.89 -0.83
C VAL A 55 9.65 -5.68 -1.30
N PRO A 56 9.00 -4.93 -0.40
CA PRO A 56 8.05 -3.88 -0.76
C PRO A 56 8.61 -2.81 -1.70
N GLU A 57 9.88 -2.44 -1.52
CA GLU A 57 10.57 -1.44 -2.32
C GLU A 57 10.83 -1.91 -3.77
N ARG A 58 10.72 -3.22 -4.02
CA ARG A 58 10.99 -3.88 -5.31
C ARG A 58 9.78 -4.61 -5.89
N SER A 59 8.66 -4.63 -5.17
CA SER A 59 7.41 -5.28 -5.60
C SER A 59 6.66 -4.50 -6.69
N PHE A 60 7.24 -3.42 -7.20
CA PHE A 60 6.67 -2.62 -8.28
C PHE A 60 7.75 -1.94 -9.11
N ARG A 61 7.38 -1.54 -10.32
CA ARG A 61 8.22 -0.70 -11.18
C ARG A 61 7.40 0.35 -11.92
N ARG A 62 8.07 1.45 -12.27
CA ARG A 62 7.52 2.50 -13.13
C ARG A 62 7.55 2.03 -14.59
N VAL A 63 6.45 2.20 -15.31
CA VAL A 63 6.35 1.99 -16.76
C VAL A 63 5.71 3.22 -17.42
N ALA A 64 5.91 3.38 -18.73
CA ALA A 64 5.26 4.45 -19.48
C ALA A 64 3.74 4.31 -19.37
N ALA A 65 3.02 5.43 -19.36
CA ALA A 65 1.57 5.40 -19.19
C ALA A 65 0.85 4.57 -20.28
N ALA A 66 1.38 4.59 -21.51
CA ALA A 66 0.87 3.82 -22.65
C ALA A 66 1.47 2.39 -22.78
N SER A 67 2.29 1.93 -21.83
CA SER A 67 2.80 0.55 -21.87
C SER A 67 1.65 -0.46 -21.76
N ALA A 68 1.72 -1.53 -22.55
CA ALA A 68 0.74 -2.62 -22.50
C ALA A 68 0.62 -3.24 -21.10
N GLU A 69 -0.56 -3.74 -20.76
CA GLU A 69 -0.78 -4.48 -19.53
C GLU A 69 0.01 -5.79 -19.54
N THR A 70 0.56 -6.14 -18.39
CA THR A 70 1.40 -7.33 -18.24
C THR A 70 0.60 -8.55 -17.77
N GLY A 71 -0.63 -8.34 -17.30
CA GLY A 71 -1.50 -9.38 -16.73
C GLY A 71 -1.17 -9.75 -15.28
N ASP A 72 -0.11 -9.17 -14.72
CA ASP A 72 0.28 -9.36 -13.32
C ASP A 72 -0.66 -8.60 -12.38
N ALA A 73 -1.08 -9.26 -11.30
CA ALA A 73 -1.92 -8.67 -10.25
C ALA A 73 -1.11 -8.29 -9.01
N TRP A 74 -1.62 -7.32 -8.25
CA TRP A 74 -1.09 -7.02 -6.93
C TRP A 74 -1.45 -8.13 -5.93
N PRO A 75 -0.61 -8.43 -4.93
CA PRO A 75 -0.97 -9.39 -3.90
C PRO A 75 -2.21 -8.90 -3.12
N ASP A 76 -3.29 -9.69 -3.11
CA ASP A 76 -4.55 -9.31 -2.44
C ASP A 76 -4.61 -9.67 -0.94
N HIS A 77 -3.74 -10.57 -0.48
CA HIS A 77 -3.84 -11.17 0.86
C HIS A 77 -3.15 -10.33 1.96
N TRP A 78 -2.30 -9.38 1.60
CA TRP A 78 -1.68 -8.41 2.51
C TRP A 78 -1.73 -7.01 1.91
N PRO A 79 -2.73 -6.18 2.25
CA PRO A 79 -2.83 -4.83 1.70
C PRO A 79 -1.67 -3.97 2.21
N ARG A 80 -0.87 -3.46 1.28
CA ARG A 80 0.26 -2.56 1.54
C ARG A 80 -0.15 -1.09 1.32
N PRO A 81 0.42 -0.12 2.04
CA PRO A 81 0.15 1.29 1.78
C PRO A 81 0.56 1.70 0.36
N ALA A 82 -0.28 2.50 -0.31
CA ALA A 82 0.03 3.00 -1.66
C ALA A 82 1.27 3.92 -1.70
N ARG A 83 1.66 4.49 -0.55
CA ARG A 83 2.83 5.36 -0.41
C ARG A 83 3.70 4.87 0.73
N LEU A 84 4.93 4.51 0.40
CA LEU A 84 5.96 4.13 1.35
C LEU A 84 6.90 5.32 1.60
N PHE A 85 7.46 5.38 2.81
CA PHE A 85 8.59 6.26 3.08
C PHE A 85 9.80 5.75 2.30
N THR A 86 10.51 6.65 1.62
CA THR A 86 11.73 6.30 0.87
C THR A 86 12.78 5.64 1.75
N VAL A 87 12.85 6.07 3.01
CA VAL A 87 13.65 5.43 4.06
C VAL A 87 12.70 5.15 5.21
N PRO A 88 12.54 3.89 5.64
CA PRO A 88 11.74 3.57 6.82
C PRO A 88 12.23 4.34 8.05
N GLU A 89 11.30 4.95 8.78
CA GLU A 89 11.64 5.75 9.95
C GLU A 89 11.74 4.87 11.21
N PRO A 90 12.79 5.01 12.04
CA PRO A 90 12.91 4.23 13.27
C PRO A 90 11.79 4.59 14.27
N ILE A 91 11.28 3.57 14.96
CA ILE A 91 10.28 3.74 16.02
C ILE A 91 10.70 2.95 17.27
N GLU A 92 10.27 3.42 18.43
CA GLU A 92 10.41 2.67 19.68
C GLU A 92 9.14 1.86 19.90
N ALA A 93 9.21 0.53 19.89
CA ALA A 93 8.05 -0.34 20.05
C ALA A 93 8.15 -1.16 21.34
N ILE A 94 7.02 -1.30 22.03
CA ILE A 94 6.89 -2.18 23.20
C ILE A 94 6.23 -3.47 22.72
N ALA A 95 7.06 -4.43 22.31
CA ALA A 95 6.63 -5.78 21.95
C ALA A 95 6.53 -6.65 23.21
N LEU A 96 5.40 -7.35 23.38
CA LEU A 96 5.17 -8.24 24.53
C LEU A 96 5.80 -9.62 24.31
N LEU A 97 5.95 -10.04 23.06
CA LEU A 97 6.52 -11.32 22.65
C LEU A 97 7.31 -11.14 21.34
N PRO A 98 8.31 -12.01 21.06
CA PRO A 98 9.15 -11.93 19.87
C PRO A 98 8.39 -11.85 18.55
N ASP A 99 7.42 -12.73 18.31
CA ASP A 99 6.69 -12.82 17.04
C ASP A 99 5.40 -11.97 16.98
N HIS A 100 5.07 -11.25 18.05
CA HIS A 100 3.79 -10.56 18.14
C HIS A 100 3.90 -9.07 17.75
N PRO A 101 2.78 -8.47 17.29
CA PRO A 101 2.71 -7.03 17.12
C PRO A 101 2.94 -6.31 18.46
N PRO A 102 3.47 -5.08 18.43
CA PRO A 102 3.71 -4.32 19.64
C PRO A 102 2.39 -3.83 20.27
N ALA A 103 2.40 -3.62 21.58
CA ALA A 103 1.25 -3.06 22.31
C ALA A 103 1.15 -1.52 22.15
N SER A 104 2.30 -0.86 21.94
CA SER A 104 2.39 0.56 21.62
C SER A 104 3.70 0.86 20.93
N PHE A 105 3.74 1.95 20.17
CA PHE A 105 4.98 2.48 19.61
C PHE A 105 5.07 4.00 19.75
N THR A 106 6.28 4.54 19.75
CA THR A 106 6.56 5.98 19.76
C THR A 106 7.16 6.37 18.42
N TRP A 107 6.53 7.34 17.76
CA TRP A 107 7.01 7.90 16.50
C TRP A 107 7.00 9.42 16.58
N LYS A 108 8.15 10.05 16.26
CA LYS A 108 8.34 11.52 16.38
C LYS A 108 7.92 12.09 17.74
N GLY A 109 8.22 11.36 18.82
CA GLY A 109 7.89 11.75 20.19
C GLY A 109 6.43 11.54 20.61
N ILE A 110 5.56 11.08 19.69
CA ILE A 110 4.16 10.81 19.98
C ILE A 110 4.00 9.31 20.24
N ARG A 111 3.57 8.95 21.45
CA ARG A 111 3.26 7.57 21.81
C ARG A 111 1.86 7.20 21.32
N ARG A 112 1.76 6.06 20.64
CA ARG A 112 0.55 5.52 20.04
C ARG A 112 0.27 4.13 20.59
N ARG A 113 -0.90 3.95 21.21
CA ARG A 113 -1.34 2.65 21.70
C ARG A 113 -2.04 1.91 20.57
N ILE A 114 -1.64 0.66 20.36
CA ILE A 114 -2.19 -0.18 19.30
C ILE A 114 -3.49 -0.81 19.80
N LYS A 115 -4.56 -0.63 19.03
CA LYS A 115 -5.89 -1.18 19.28
C LYS A 115 -6.13 -2.47 18.51
N ARG A 116 -5.64 -2.54 17.27
CA ARG A 116 -5.72 -3.72 16.39
C ARG A 116 -4.40 -3.90 15.66
N ALA A 117 -4.05 -5.14 15.39
CA ALA A 117 -2.88 -5.47 14.60
C ALA A 117 -3.09 -6.77 13.85
N ASP A 118 -2.64 -6.79 12.59
CA ASP A 118 -2.62 -7.95 11.71
C ASP A 118 -1.18 -8.23 11.26
N GLY A 119 -0.79 -9.50 11.20
CA GLY A 119 0.56 -9.95 10.85
C GLY A 119 1.08 -11.11 11.73
N PRO A 120 2.35 -11.51 11.58
CA PRO A 120 3.35 -10.90 10.69
C PRO A 120 3.19 -11.32 9.22
N GLU A 121 3.29 -10.36 8.30
CA GLU A 121 3.71 -10.63 6.92
C GLU A 121 5.24 -10.77 6.94
N ARG A 122 5.74 -12.00 6.84
CA ARG A 122 7.19 -12.28 6.86
C ARG A 122 7.78 -12.12 5.46
N VAL A 123 8.68 -11.16 5.32
CA VAL A 123 9.40 -10.88 4.07
C VAL A 123 10.86 -11.29 4.24
N PHE A 124 11.33 -12.17 3.37
CA PHE A 124 12.74 -12.57 3.30
C PHE A 124 13.52 -11.63 2.38
N GLY A 125 14.80 -11.43 2.70
CA GLY A 125 15.74 -10.79 1.80
C GLY A 125 15.86 -11.59 0.50
N GLU A 126 16.09 -10.88 -0.60
CA GLU A 126 16.37 -11.55 -1.88
C GLU A 126 17.84 -11.93 -1.90
N TRP A 127 18.15 -13.11 -1.35
CA TRP A 127 19.51 -13.63 -1.18
C TRP A 127 20.39 -13.58 -2.44
N TRP A 128 19.78 -13.63 -3.63
CA TRP A 128 20.49 -13.52 -4.92
C TRP A 128 20.92 -12.09 -5.29
N LYS A 129 20.55 -11.07 -4.51
CA LYS A 129 20.90 -9.67 -4.78
C LYS A 129 22.18 -9.24 -4.08
N ARG A 130 22.33 -9.57 -2.79
CA ARG A 130 23.43 -9.13 -1.93
C ARG A 130 23.62 -10.11 -0.77
N ASP A 131 24.86 -10.31 -0.34
CA ASP A 131 25.18 -11.20 0.80
C ASP A 131 24.47 -10.78 2.09
N ALA A 132 24.30 -9.47 2.32
CA ALA A 132 23.56 -8.95 3.48
C ALA A 132 22.07 -9.33 3.48
N GLU A 133 21.51 -9.80 2.36
CA GLU A 133 20.12 -10.27 2.25
C GLU A 133 19.98 -11.79 2.42
N LEU A 134 21.09 -12.54 2.59
CA LEU A 134 21.08 -14.00 2.74
C LEU A 134 20.19 -14.48 3.89
N THR A 135 20.29 -13.81 5.05
CA THR A 135 19.56 -14.16 6.26
C THR A 135 18.56 -13.09 6.66
N ALA A 136 18.46 -11.99 5.91
CA ALA A 136 17.65 -10.85 6.31
C ALA A 136 16.17 -11.20 6.33
N VAL A 137 15.51 -10.93 7.46
CA VAL A 137 14.06 -11.09 7.62
C VAL A 137 13.44 -9.75 8.02
N ARG A 138 12.24 -9.46 7.54
CA ARG A 138 11.41 -8.36 8.01
C ARG A 138 10.01 -8.89 8.30
N ASP A 139 9.59 -8.76 9.55
CA ASP A 139 8.23 -9.10 9.97
C ASP A 139 7.39 -7.82 9.99
N TYR A 140 6.49 -7.69 9.01
CA TYR A 140 5.60 -6.56 8.85
C TYR A 140 4.29 -6.75 9.59
N PHE A 141 3.78 -5.66 10.16
CA PHE A 141 2.50 -5.62 10.83
C PHE A 141 1.71 -4.41 10.34
N GLN A 142 0.44 -4.63 10.03
CA GLN A 142 -0.53 -3.55 9.90
C GLN A 142 -1.10 -3.28 11.29
N VAL A 143 -0.98 -2.05 11.78
CA VAL A 143 -1.46 -1.68 13.12
C VAL A 143 -2.39 -0.48 13.06
N GLU A 144 -3.47 -0.54 13.81
CA GLU A 144 -4.42 0.56 14.01
C GLU A 144 -4.26 1.08 15.44
N ASP A 145 -4.06 2.39 15.60
CA ASP A 145 -4.00 3.00 16.93
C ASP A 145 -5.39 3.32 17.51
N GLU A 146 -5.44 3.80 18.76
CA GLU A 146 -6.70 4.16 19.40
C GLU A 146 -7.44 5.33 18.72
N ALA A 147 -6.75 6.16 17.94
CA ALA A 147 -7.33 7.25 17.15
C ALA A 147 -7.87 6.76 15.78
N GLY A 148 -7.64 5.50 15.42
CA GLY A 148 -8.04 4.91 14.15
C GLY A 148 -7.04 5.15 13.02
N GLU A 149 -5.86 5.72 13.31
CA GLU A 149 -4.80 5.86 12.32
C GLU A 149 -4.14 4.49 12.08
N ARG A 150 -3.91 4.16 10.81
CA ARG A 150 -3.37 2.86 10.40
C ARG A 150 -1.95 3.00 9.87
N PHE A 151 -1.06 2.19 10.41
CA PHE A 151 0.37 2.23 10.14
C PHE A 151 0.86 0.88 9.63
N TRP A 152 1.90 0.91 8.82
CA TRP A 152 2.61 -0.27 8.37
C TRP A 152 4.03 -0.24 8.92
N ILE A 153 4.25 -1.06 9.94
CA ILE A 153 5.50 -1.12 10.70
C ILE A 153 6.15 -2.47 10.49
N TYR A 154 7.46 -2.57 10.70
CA TYR A 154 8.15 -3.85 10.69
C TYR A 154 9.24 -3.94 11.74
N ARG A 155 9.54 -5.18 12.13
CA ARG A 155 10.73 -5.55 12.88
C ARG A 155 11.79 -6.07 11.90
N ALA A 156 13.01 -5.57 12.01
CA ALA A 156 14.15 -6.05 11.22
C ALA A 156 14.75 -7.31 11.87
N GLY A 157 14.30 -8.48 11.45
CA GLY A 157 14.63 -9.79 12.01
C GLY A 157 13.37 -10.52 12.45
N ASP A 158 13.46 -11.85 12.56
CA ASP A 158 12.34 -12.71 12.94
C ASP A 158 11.93 -12.57 14.42
N GLY A 159 12.81 -12.06 15.27
CA GLY A 159 12.55 -11.90 16.71
C GLY A 159 13.23 -12.96 17.59
N GLU A 160 13.77 -14.01 16.98
CA GLU A 160 14.40 -15.14 17.68
C GLU A 160 15.89 -15.24 17.38
N ASP A 161 16.26 -15.20 16.09
CA ASP A 161 17.65 -15.32 15.65
C ASP A 161 18.25 -13.96 15.32
N THR A 162 19.26 -13.58 16.10
CA THR A 162 20.04 -12.34 15.91
C THR A 162 20.77 -12.26 14.56
N ALA A 163 20.98 -13.38 13.87
CA ALA A 163 21.56 -13.40 12.52
C ALA A 163 20.58 -12.91 11.45
N THR A 164 19.26 -12.88 11.74
CA THR A 164 18.24 -12.46 10.77
C THR A 164 18.02 -10.95 10.72
N GLY A 165 18.45 -10.22 11.76
CA GLY A 165 18.38 -8.77 11.80
C GLY A 165 18.60 -8.16 13.18
N SER A 166 18.56 -6.83 13.25
CA SER A 166 18.81 -6.06 14.49
C SER A 166 17.69 -6.08 15.54
N HIS A 167 16.55 -6.69 15.22
CA HIS A 167 15.26 -6.65 15.93
C HIS A 167 14.71 -5.24 16.22
N ARG A 168 15.27 -4.20 15.59
CA ARG A 168 14.76 -2.82 15.67
C ARG A 168 13.48 -2.69 14.86
N TRP A 169 12.66 -1.73 15.30
CA TRP A 169 11.37 -1.44 14.69
C TRP A 169 11.43 -0.19 13.81
N PHE A 170 10.67 -0.23 12.72
CA PHE A 170 10.59 0.84 11.75
C PHE A 170 9.15 1.03 11.27
N LEU A 171 8.80 2.28 10.96
CA LEU A 171 7.59 2.66 10.24
C LEU A 171 7.93 2.79 8.75
N HIS A 172 7.29 2.00 7.90
CA HIS A 172 7.54 2.00 6.46
C HIS A 172 6.45 2.72 5.67
N GLY A 173 5.21 2.76 6.16
CA GLY A 173 4.14 3.49 5.50
C GLY A 173 2.95 3.77 6.40
N ILE A 174 2.04 4.60 5.90
CA ILE A 174 0.80 4.98 6.56
C ILE A 174 -0.34 4.71 5.58
N PHE A 175 -1.40 4.05 6.05
CA PHE A 175 -2.61 3.87 5.26
C PHE A 175 -3.44 5.15 5.31
N GLY A 176 -3.86 5.65 4.15
CA GLY A 176 -4.76 6.80 4.04
C GLY A 176 -6.23 6.46 4.31
#